data_AF-X1C7G4-F1
#
_entry.id   AF-X1C7G4-F1
#
_cell.length_a   1.000
_cell.length_b   1.000
_cell.length_c   1.000
_cell.angle_alpha   90.00
_cell.angle_beta   90.00
_cell.angle_gamma   90.00
#
_symmetry.space_group_name_H-M   'P 1'
#
loop_
_entity.id
_entity.type
_entity.pdbx_description
1 polymer ?
#
loop_
_entity_poly.entity_id
_entity_poly.type
_entity_poly.pdbx_seq_one_letter_code
_entity_poly.pdbx_strand_id
1 'polypeptide(L)'
;MIAESVPKNKRGIAYGGFELFVILGITIGPAIGMILIPRVEIRYLFYFTSFVTFLCAIARILWLKETHHFRTKINKFDSFKSLFNKKMLLTVLALSSLFLLFNLTTHGPFISLYANEVMNLDKSKINLLFALGGLAAVIYSLWGGKIIDKWGSKKMLIYSASGLGIFLIFWSLSSPLWSAIILFAILYIFSQSCHIAYGSFLADITHQQSRGLVIGFIGTCTGLIGSIGPSLGGYLKFQFGPMS
;
A
#
# COMPACT_ATOMS: atom_id res chain seq x y z
N MET A 1 7.22 11.31 13.44
CA MET A 1 6.54 10.64 12.30
C MET A 1 6.56 11.54 11.07
N ILE A 2 6.45 11.00 9.84
CA ILE A 2 6.48 11.80 8.58
C ILE A 2 5.50 12.98 8.62
N ALA A 3 4.30 12.74 9.14
CA ALA A 3 3.26 13.76 9.29
C ALA A 3 3.52 14.86 10.35
N GLU A 4 4.58 14.72 11.14
CA GLU A 4 5.01 15.67 12.18
C GLU A 4 6.21 16.48 11.73
N SER A 5 7.08 15.89 10.89
CA SER A 5 8.27 16.56 10.34
C SER A 5 7.96 17.48 9.15
N VAL A 6 6.71 17.49 8.66
CA VAL A 6 6.32 18.17 7.41
C VAL A 6 5.07 19.03 7.62
N PRO A 7 5.04 20.29 7.11
CA PRO A 7 3.87 21.16 7.19
C PRO A 7 2.66 20.56 6.46
N LYS A 8 1.44 20.90 6.92
CA LYS A 8 0.18 20.34 6.39
C LYS A 8 0.05 20.43 4.86
N ASN A 9 0.54 21.51 4.26
CA ASN A 9 0.44 21.78 2.83
C ASN A 9 1.47 21.02 1.95
N LYS A 10 2.33 20.19 2.55
CA LYS A 10 3.36 19.39 1.84
C LYS A 10 3.31 17.91 2.22
N ARG A 11 2.22 17.46 2.86
CA ARG A 11 2.09 16.08 3.34
C ARG A 11 1.98 15.09 2.20
N GLY A 12 1.26 15.44 1.13
CA GLY A 12 1.17 14.66 -0.08
C GLY A 12 2.53 14.43 -0.73
N ILE A 13 3.39 15.45 -0.83
CA ILE A 13 4.77 15.28 -1.32
C ILE A 13 5.59 14.35 -0.41
N ALA A 14 5.47 14.49 0.91
CA ALA A 14 6.22 13.65 1.85
C ALA A 14 5.77 12.18 1.83
N TYR A 15 4.47 11.93 1.85
CA TYR A 15 3.92 10.57 1.69
C TYR A 15 4.18 10.02 0.28
N GLY A 16 4.18 10.86 -0.75
CA GLY A 16 4.54 10.47 -2.11
C GLY A 16 5.98 10.01 -2.23
N GLY A 17 6.92 10.74 -1.63
CA GLY A 17 8.32 10.34 -1.56
C GLY A 17 8.54 9.07 -0.73
N PHE A 18 7.83 8.91 0.39
CA PHE A 18 7.89 7.69 1.19
C PHE A 18 7.39 6.48 0.40
N GLU A 19 6.20 6.59 -0.19
CA GLU A 19 5.59 5.53 -0.98
C GLU A 19 6.38 5.21 -2.26
N LEU A 20 7.09 6.19 -2.83
CA LEU A 20 8.04 5.96 -3.92
C LEU A 20 9.12 4.94 -3.53
N PHE A 21 9.76 5.13 -2.37
CA PHE A 21 10.80 4.20 -1.91
C PHE A 21 10.24 2.80 -1.61
N VAL A 22 9.02 2.74 -1.08
CA VAL A 22 8.33 1.47 -0.83
C VAL A 22 8.07 0.73 -2.15
N ILE A 23 7.47 1.39 -3.15
CA ILE A 23 7.14 0.74 -4.42
C ILE A 23 8.39 0.39 -5.23
N LEU A 24 9.46 1.20 -5.15
CA LEU A 24 10.75 0.84 -5.73
C LEU A 24 11.29 -0.44 -5.10
N GLY A 25 11.23 -0.57 -3.77
CA GLY A 25 11.65 -1.80 -3.08
C GLY A 25 10.84 -3.01 -3.51
N ILE A 26 9.52 -2.88 -3.59
CA ILE A 26 8.61 -3.96 -4.02
C ILE A 26 8.81 -4.34 -5.49
N THR A 27 9.15 -3.39 -6.36
CA THR A 27 9.33 -3.63 -7.80
C THR A 27 10.72 -4.18 -8.12
N ILE A 28 11.75 -3.59 -7.52
CA ILE A 28 13.16 -3.96 -7.77
C ILE A 28 13.53 -5.26 -7.04
N GLY A 29 12.97 -5.50 -5.85
CA GLY A 29 13.27 -6.68 -5.03
C GLY A 29 13.11 -8.01 -5.76
N PRO A 30 11.93 -8.31 -6.34
CA PRO A 30 11.71 -9.52 -7.12
C PRO A 30 12.58 -9.60 -8.37
N ALA A 31 12.87 -8.48 -9.03
CA ALA A 31 13.74 -8.44 -10.22
C ALA A 31 15.18 -8.83 -9.87
N ILE A 32 15.74 -8.27 -8.79
CA ILE A 32 17.06 -8.65 -8.27
C ILE A 32 17.04 -10.11 -7.80
N GLY A 33 15.99 -10.53 -7.09
CA GLY A 33 15.80 -11.90 -6.63
C GLY A 33 15.81 -12.90 -7.78
N MET A 34 15.13 -12.61 -8.89
CA MET A 34 15.08 -13.47 -10.08
C MET A 34 16.47 -13.74 -10.68
N ILE A 35 17.38 -12.76 -10.63
CA ILE A 35 18.73 -12.90 -11.19
C ILE A 35 19.67 -13.60 -10.20
N LEU A 36 19.50 -13.39 -8.89
CA LEU A 36 20.37 -13.95 -7.85
C LEU A 36 20.00 -15.38 -7.45
N ILE A 37 18.70 -15.70 -7.33
CA ILE A 37 18.22 -17.01 -6.83
C ILE A 37 18.79 -18.20 -7.63
N PRO A 38 18.92 -18.16 -8.98
CA PRO A 38 19.50 -19.27 -9.74
C PRO A 38 21.02 -19.44 -9.54
N ARG A 39 21.71 -18.44 -9.00
CA ARG A 39 23.18 -18.39 -8.91
C ARG A 39 23.71 -18.48 -7.48
N VAL A 40 22.86 -18.21 -6.49
CA VAL A 40 23.24 -18.06 -5.10
C VAL A 40 22.25 -18.86 -4.25
N GLU A 41 22.75 -19.63 -3.28
CA GLU A 41 21.87 -20.31 -2.35
C GLU A 41 20.98 -19.31 -1.60
N ILE A 42 19.72 -19.69 -1.40
CA ILE A 42 18.70 -18.88 -0.74
C ILE A 42 19.16 -18.41 0.66
N ARG A 43 20.00 -19.19 1.34
CA ARG A 43 20.56 -18.85 2.67
C ARG A 43 21.34 -17.53 2.66
N TYR A 44 22.13 -17.27 1.62
CA TYR A 44 22.92 -16.04 1.53
C TYR A 44 22.06 -14.78 1.33
N LEU A 45 20.90 -14.91 0.67
CA LEU A 45 19.93 -13.82 0.56
C LEU A 45 19.39 -13.42 1.95
N PHE A 46 19.14 -14.38 2.84
CA PHE A 46 18.72 -14.11 4.22
C PHE A 46 19.82 -13.45 5.06
N TYR A 47 21.08 -13.87 4.90
CA TYR A 47 22.20 -13.21 5.58
C TYR A 47 22.40 -11.77 5.09
N PHE A 48 22.29 -11.55 3.78
CA PHE A 48 22.42 -10.21 3.20
C PHE A 48 21.30 -9.26 3.67
N THR A 49 20.03 -9.70 3.64
CA THR A 49 18.91 -8.87 4.13
C THR A 49 19.02 -8.57 5.61
N SER A 50 19.48 -9.52 6.43
CA SER A 50 19.75 -9.33 7.85
C SER A 50 20.84 -8.28 8.07
N PHE A 51 21.94 -8.37 7.33
CA PHE A 51 23.05 -7.43 7.40
C PHE A 51 22.64 -6.01 7.01
N VAL A 52 21.92 -5.84 5.89
CA VAL A 52 21.41 -4.54 5.44
C VAL A 52 20.42 -3.95 6.46
N THR A 53 19.54 -4.78 7.04
CA THR A 53 18.59 -4.35 8.06
C THR A 53 19.30 -3.90 9.34
N PHE A 54 20.34 -4.63 9.74
CA PHE A 54 21.17 -4.27 10.90
C PHE A 54 21.91 -2.94 10.68
N LEU A 55 22.47 -2.73 9.49
CA LEU A 55 23.07 -1.44 9.12
C LEU A 55 22.03 -0.29 9.15
N CYS A 56 20.83 -0.52 8.64
CA CYS A 56 19.73 0.45 8.74
C CYS A 56 19.35 0.75 10.20
N ALA A 57 19.39 -0.25 11.09
CA ALA A 57 19.14 -0.05 12.51
C ALA A 57 20.22 0.80 13.17
N ILE A 58 21.50 0.55 12.88
CA ILE A 58 22.63 1.37 13.36
C ILE A 58 22.51 2.80 12.86
N ALA A 59 22.24 2.99 11.57
CA ALA A 59 22.05 4.32 10.98
C ALA A 59 20.90 5.08 11.66
N ARG A 60 19.80 4.40 11.99
CA ARG A 60 18.69 5.01 12.75
C ARG A 60 19.15 5.43 14.15
N ILE A 61 19.94 4.63 14.85
CA ILE A 61 20.42 4.98 16.20
C ILE A 61 21.36 6.21 16.16
N LEU A 62 22.24 6.29 15.16
CA LEU A 62 23.23 7.37 15.07
C LEU A 62 22.65 8.69 14.53
N TRP A 63 21.76 8.64 13.55
CA TRP A 63 21.25 9.84 12.86
C TRP A 63 19.83 10.26 13.23
N LEU A 64 18.99 9.35 13.70
CA LEU A 64 17.61 9.68 14.03
C LEU A 64 17.55 10.34 15.41
N LYS A 65 17.83 11.65 15.47
CA LYS A 65 17.51 12.46 16.65
C LYS A 65 15.98 12.54 16.78
N GLU A 66 15.47 12.09 17.92
CA GLU A 66 14.06 12.28 18.27
C GLU A 66 13.76 13.79 18.34
N THR A 67 12.81 14.25 17.53
CA THR A 67 12.53 15.68 17.35
C THR A 67 11.46 16.23 18.30
N HIS A 68 10.84 15.44 19.19
CA HIS A 68 9.86 15.98 20.14
C HIS A 68 9.84 15.29 21.52
N HIS A 69 9.98 16.13 22.56
CA HIS A 69 10.02 15.76 23.99
C HIS A 69 8.68 15.88 24.75
N PHE A 70 7.56 16.20 24.09
CA PHE A 70 6.29 16.35 24.81
C PHE A 70 5.63 14.98 25.10
N ARG A 71 6.11 14.31 26.15
CA ARG A 71 5.27 13.37 26.92
C ARG A 71 4.22 14.19 27.66
N THR A 72 3.14 14.59 26.98
CA THR A 72 1.92 14.85 27.75
C THR A 72 1.49 13.52 28.38
N LYS A 73 1.23 13.51 29.69
CA LYS A 73 0.57 12.38 30.36
C LYS A 73 -0.82 12.24 29.72
N ILE A 74 -0.93 11.41 28.70
CA ILE A 74 -2.21 11.13 28.06
C ILE A 74 -2.90 10.05 28.89
N ASN A 75 -4.09 10.35 29.40
CA ASN A 75 -5.02 9.33 29.85
C ASN A 75 -5.39 8.47 28.64
N LYS A 76 -4.83 7.25 28.57
CA LYS A 76 -5.12 6.28 27.50
C LYS A 76 -6.64 6.08 27.31
N PHE A 77 -7.41 6.16 28.39
CA PHE A 77 -8.87 6.04 28.40
C PHE A 77 -9.60 7.16 27.64
N ASP A 78 -9.19 8.42 27.77
CA ASP A 78 -9.88 9.54 27.11
C ASP A 78 -9.60 9.57 25.60
N SER A 79 -8.36 9.24 25.21
CA SER A 79 -8.04 9.07 23.78
C SER A 79 -8.77 7.87 23.17
N PHE A 80 -8.92 6.76 23.91
CA PHE A 80 -9.70 5.60 23.46
C PHE A 80 -11.20 5.93 23.34
N LYS A 81 -11.73 6.75 24.26
CA LYS A 81 -13.11 7.25 24.18
C LYS A 81 -13.30 8.20 22.98
N SER A 82 -12.29 8.99 22.63
CA SER A 82 -12.31 9.84 21.42
C SER A 82 -12.30 9.03 20.11
N LEU A 83 -11.66 7.85 20.10
CA LEU A 83 -11.74 6.91 18.98
C LEU A 83 -13.19 6.47 18.73
N PHE A 84 -13.98 6.31 19.80
CA PHE A 84 -15.40 5.96 19.75
C PHE A 84 -16.33 7.09 19.33
N ASN A 85 -15.81 8.25 18.93
CA ASN A 85 -16.63 9.29 18.35
C ASN A 85 -17.16 8.80 16.98
N LYS A 86 -18.47 8.55 16.86
CA LYS A 86 -19.09 7.78 15.76
C LYS A 86 -18.60 8.20 14.37
N LYS A 87 -18.46 9.51 14.11
CA LYS A 87 -17.99 10.02 12.82
C LYS A 87 -16.53 9.69 12.55
N MET A 88 -15.62 9.88 13.51
CA MET A 88 -14.20 9.57 13.34
C MET A 88 -13.97 8.06 13.22
N LEU A 89 -14.65 7.27 14.06
CA LEU A 89 -14.61 5.81 14.01
C LEU A 89 -15.10 5.27 12.66
N LEU A 90 -16.25 5.74 12.17
CA LEU A 90 -16.79 5.35 10.86
C LEU A 90 -15.86 5.74 9.72
N THR A 91 -15.28 6.94 9.77
CA THR A 91 -14.37 7.40 8.72
C THR A 91 -13.09 6.56 8.74
N VAL A 92 -12.51 6.28 9.91
CA VAL A 92 -11.32 5.46 10.08
C VAL A 92 -11.57 4.01 9.67
N LEU A 93 -12.69 3.42 10.10
CA LEU A 93 -13.08 2.06 9.72
C LEU A 93 -13.32 1.95 8.22
N ALA A 94 -14.09 2.87 7.62
CA ALA A 94 -14.34 2.89 6.18
C ALA A 94 -13.05 3.09 5.37
N LEU A 95 -12.14 3.96 5.83
CA LEU A 95 -10.84 4.15 5.18
C LEU A 95 -10.01 2.87 5.27
N SER A 96 -9.96 2.24 6.45
CA SER A 96 -9.19 1.02 6.68
C SER A 96 -9.73 -0.17 5.89
N SER A 97 -11.06 -0.31 5.75
CA SER A 97 -11.69 -1.38 4.98
C SER A 97 -11.51 -1.19 3.46
N LEU A 98 -11.57 0.05 2.97
CA LEU A 98 -11.28 0.37 1.56
C LEU A 98 -9.82 0.08 1.21
N PHE A 99 -8.88 0.49 2.07
CA PHE A 99 -7.45 0.21 1.88
C PHE A 99 -7.14 -1.29 1.88
N LEU A 100 -7.96 -2.06 2.59
CA LEU A 100 -7.89 -3.51 2.72
C LEU A 100 -8.34 -4.28 1.49
N LEU A 101 -9.54 -3.97 0.99
CA LEU A 101 -10.06 -4.57 -0.25
C LEU A 101 -9.09 -4.31 -1.40
N PHE A 102 -8.50 -3.12 -1.39
CA PHE A 102 -7.51 -2.69 -2.35
C PHE A 102 -6.15 -3.43 -2.22
N ASN A 103 -5.61 -3.62 -1.01
CA ASN A 103 -4.37 -4.38 -0.80
C ASN A 103 -4.51 -5.86 -1.19
N LEU A 104 -5.64 -6.49 -0.83
CA LEU A 104 -5.91 -7.88 -1.18
C LEU A 104 -6.05 -8.10 -2.68
N THR A 105 -6.65 -7.15 -3.40
CA THR A 105 -6.85 -7.26 -4.85
C THR A 105 -5.60 -6.90 -5.62
N THR A 106 -4.93 -5.79 -5.30
CA THR A 106 -3.86 -5.20 -6.15
C THR A 106 -2.46 -5.78 -5.88
N HIS A 107 -2.16 -6.08 -4.62
CA HIS A 107 -0.86 -6.63 -4.18
C HIS A 107 -0.94 -8.08 -3.70
N GLY A 108 -2.15 -8.66 -3.67
CA GLY A 108 -2.36 -10.06 -3.32
C GLY A 108 -2.12 -11.02 -4.50
N PRO A 109 -2.14 -12.33 -4.23
CA PRO A 109 -1.90 -13.36 -5.25
C PRO A 109 -3.05 -13.45 -6.28
N PHE A 110 -4.20 -12.82 -6.04
CA PHE A 110 -5.40 -12.97 -6.86
C PHE A 110 -5.24 -12.46 -8.29
N ILE A 111 -4.57 -11.32 -8.49
CA ILE A 111 -4.29 -10.83 -9.85
C ILE A 111 -3.37 -11.80 -10.60
N SER A 112 -2.31 -12.28 -9.95
CA SER A 112 -1.38 -13.25 -10.56
C SER A 112 -2.10 -14.55 -10.89
N LEU A 113 -2.99 -15.00 -10.01
CA LEU A 113 -3.80 -16.19 -10.18
C LEU A 113 -4.80 -16.04 -11.32
N TYR A 114 -5.51 -14.92 -11.40
CA TYR A 114 -6.43 -14.61 -12.49
C TYR A 114 -5.70 -14.51 -13.84
N ALA A 115 -4.55 -13.84 -13.86
CA ALA A 115 -3.71 -13.73 -15.05
C ALA A 115 -3.25 -15.11 -15.54
N ASN A 116 -2.94 -16.03 -14.63
CA ASN A 116 -2.52 -17.38 -14.98
C ASN A 116 -3.68 -18.29 -15.41
N GLU A 117 -4.74 -18.38 -14.59
CA GLU A 117 -5.84 -19.34 -14.77
C GLU A 117 -6.87 -18.90 -15.82
N VAL A 118 -7.19 -17.60 -15.89
CA VAL A 118 -8.25 -17.08 -16.78
C VAL A 118 -7.67 -16.53 -18.08
N MET A 119 -6.58 -15.74 -17.98
CA MET A 119 -5.93 -15.18 -19.18
C MET A 119 -4.89 -16.11 -19.80
N ASN A 120 -4.63 -17.30 -19.21
CA ASN A 120 -3.63 -18.25 -19.69
C ASN A 120 -2.24 -17.62 -19.92
N LEU A 121 -1.85 -16.66 -19.07
CA LEU A 121 -0.58 -15.98 -19.19
C LEU A 121 0.54 -16.81 -18.56
N ASP A 122 1.62 -16.97 -19.32
CA ASP A 122 2.86 -17.54 -18.82
C ASP A 122 3.45 -16.69 -17.69
N LYS A 123 4.20 -17.32 -16.78
CA LYS A 123 4.85 -16.67 -15.62
C LYS A 123 5.69 -15.46 -16.05
N SER A 124 6.35 -15.56 -17.21
CA SER A 124 7.16 -14.46 -17.78
C SER A 124 6.32 -13.22 -18.09
N LYS A 125 5.12 -13.41 -18.67
CA LYS A 125 4.19 -12.32 -19.03
C LYS A 125 3.54 -11.70 -17.80
N ILE A 126 3.23 -12.52 -16.79
CA ILE A 126 2.70 -12.04 -15.51
C ILE A 126 3.75 -11.12 -14.84
N ASN A 127 5.01 -11.55 -14.78
CA ASN A 127 6.08 -10.72 -14.22
C ASN A 127 6.27 -9.41 -15.00
N LEU A 128 6.16 -9.44 -16.34
CA LEU A 128 6.20 -8.23 -17.16
C LEU A 128 5.05 -7.27 -16.82
N LEU A 129 3.85 -7.80 -16.62
CA LEU A 129 2.65 -7.02 -16.27
C LEU A 129 2.81 -6.33 -14.90
N PHE A 130 3.33 -7.03 -13.89
CA PHE A 130 3.67 -6.44 -12.59
C PHE A 130 4.83 -5.44 -12.67
N ALA A 131 5.86 -5.70 -13.48
CA ALA A 131 6.99 -4.79 -13.65
C ALA A 131 6.56 -3.46 -14.29
N LEU A 132 5.77 -3.52 -15.37
CA LEU A 132 5.25 -2.33 -16.04
C LEU A 132 4.24 -1.57 -15.15
N GLY A 133 3.40 -2.29 -14.40
CA GLY A 133 2.52 -1.68 -13.41
C GLY A 133 3.30 -0.97 -12.30
N GLY A 134 4.32 -1.62 -11.74
CA GLY A 134 5.21 -1.04 -10.73
C GLY A 134 5.95 0.20 -11.24
N LEU A 135 6.47 0.17 -12.47
CA LEU A 135 7.09 1.33 -13.11
C LEU A 135 6.11 2.50 -13.26
N ALA A 136 4.88 2.24 -13.68
CA ALA A 136 3.85 3.26 -13.77
C ALA A 136 3.52 3.89 -12.40
N ALA A 137 3.46 3.06 -11.35
CA ALA A 137 3.28 3.52 -9.97
C ALA A 137 4.48 4.37 -9.47
N VAL A 138 5.72 3.97 -9.79
CA VAL A 138 6.93 4.76 -9.48
C VAL A 138 6.87 6.13 -10.14
N ILE A 139 6.59 6.17 -11.45
CA ILE A 139 6.47 7.44 -12.18
C ILE A 139 5.38 8.31 -11.57
N TYR A 140 4.23 7.73 -11.24
CA TYR A 140 3.15 8.46 -10.61
C TYR A 140 3.55 8.99 -9.24
N SER A 141 4.25 8.22 -8.40
CA SER A 141 4.61 8.64 -7.04
C SER A 141 5.43 9.93 -6.97
N LEU A 142 6.25 10.20 -8.00
CA LEU A 142 7.04 11.44 -8.15
C LEU A 142 6.15 12.70 -8.28
N TRP A 143 5.01 12.57 -8.95
CA TRP A 143 4.11 13.70 -9.29
C TRP A 143 2.84 13.71 -8.46
N GLY A 144 2.31 12.54 -8.13
CA GLY A 144 1.06 12.29 -7.41
C GLY A 144 1.01 12.99 -6.06
N GLY A 145 2.13 13.05 -5.34
CA GLY A 145 2.22 13.79 -4.07
C GLY A 145 1.88 15.27 -4.20
N LYS A 146 2.36 15.94 -5.27
CA LYS A 146 2.04 17.35 -5.55
C LYS A 146 0.58 17.55 -5.95
N ILE A 147 0.03 16.61 -6.71
CA ILE A 147 -1.38 16.64 -7.15
C ILE A 147 -2.29 16.54 -5.92
N ILE A 148 -1.98 15.63 -5.00
CA ILE A 148 -2.73 15.43 -3.75
C ILE A 148 -2.71 16.67 -2.87
N ASP A 149 -1.55 17.31 -2.72
CA ASP A 149 -1.43 18.55 -1.95
C ASP A 149 -2.28 19.69 -2.57
N LYS A 150 -2.41 19.75 -3.90
CA LYS A 150 -3.20 20.79 -4.60
C LYS A 150 -4.71 20.50 -4.60
N TRP A 151 -5.12 19.26 -4.83
CA TRP A 151 -6.54 18.88 -4.98
C TRP A 151 -7.22 18.51 -3.66
N GLY A 152 -6.43 18.22 -2.64
CA GLY A 152 -6.89 17.78 -1.32
C GLY A 152 -6.99 16.27 -1.22
N SER A 153 -6.46 15.75 -0.11
CA SER A 153 -6.36 14.32 0.22
C SER A 153 -7.70 13.58 0.17
N LYS A 154 -8.77 14.18 0.70
CA LYS A 154 -10.13 13.59 0.69
C LYS A 154 -10.70 13.36 -0.71
N LYS A 155 -10.64 14.38 -1.57
CA LYS A 155 -11.20 14.31 -2.93
C LYS A 155 -10.41 13.30 -3.76
N MET A 156 -9.08 13.35 -3.65
CA MET A 156 -8.22 12.43 -4.38
C MET A 156 -8.45 10.98 -3.98
N LEU A 157 -8.68 10.70 -2.69
CA LEU A 157 -8.99 9.35 -2.23
C LEU A 157 -10.28 8.81 -2.85
N ILE A 158 -11.34 9.62 -2.95
CA ILE A 158 -12.60 9.23 -3.58
C ILE A 158 -12.40 8.94 -5.07
N TYR A 159 -11.75 9.86 -5.80
CA TYR A 159 -11.48 9.67 -7.23
C TYR A 159 -10.58 8.47 -7.53
N SER A 160 -9.60 8.22 -6.65
CA SER A 160 -8.68 7.09 -6.82
C SER A 160 -9.38 5.77 -6.55
N ALA A 161 -10.20 5.70 -5.51
CA ALA A 161 -10.98 4.51 -5.19
C ALA A 161 -12.03 4.20 -6.27
N SER A 162 -12.73 5.21 -6.80
CA SER A 162 -13.70 5.02 -7.87
C SER A 162 -13.01 4.60 -9.18
N GLY A 163 -11.90 5.25 -9.52
CA GLY A 163 -11.08 4.90 -10.68
C GLY A 163 -10.61 3.45 -10.60
N LEU A 164 -10.12 3.03 -9.44
CA LEU A 164 -9.65 1.67 -9.25
C LEU A 164 -10.74 0.62 -9.48
N GLY A 165 -11.95 0.82 -8.94
CA GLY A 165 -13.07 -0.10 -9.15
C GLY A 165 -13.47 -0.20 -10.63
N ILE A 166 -13.53 0.93 -11.34
CA ILE A 166 -13.89 0.98 -12.76
C ILE A 166 -12.82 0.25 -13.60
N PHE A 167 -11.54 0.60 -13.41
CA PHE A 167 -10.45 0.03 -14.20
C PHE A 167 -10.20 -1.45 -13.89
N LEU A 168 -10.53 -1.93 -12.69
CA LEU A 168 -10.48 -3.35 -12.36
C LEU A 168 -11.50 -4.15 -13.20
N ILE A 169 -12.71 -3.62 -13.37
CA ILE A 169 -13.74 -4.23 -14.23
C ILE A 169 -13.25 -4.25 -15.68
N PHE A 170 -12.77 -3.11 -16.20
CA PHE A 170 -12.24 -3.06 -17.57
C PHE A 170 -11.05 -4.00 -17.79
N TRP A 171 -10.17 -4.15 -16.81
CA TRP A 171 -9.05 -5.09 -16.87
C TRP A 171 -9.56 -6.54 -16.92
N SER A 172 -10.58 -6.88 -16.13
CA SER A 172 -11.20 -8.21 -16.13
C SER A 172 -11.91 -8.56 -17.45
N LEU A 173 -12.40 -7.56 -18.19
CA LEU A 173 -13.01 -7.76 -19.51
C LEU A 173 -11.97 -7.73 -20.65
N SER A 174 -10.69 -7.48 -20.35
CA SER A 174 -9.67 -7.34 -21.37
C SER A 174 -9.22 -8.71 -21.92
N SER A 175 -9.39 -8.93 -23.23
CA SER A 175 -8.89 -10.13 -23.90
C SER A 175 -7.47 -9.99 -24.50
N PRO A 176 -7.09 -8.87 -25.16
CA PRO A 176 -5.73 -8.71 -25.67
C PRO A 176 -4.69 -8.47 -24.57
N LEU A 177 -3.51 -9.08 -24.69
CA LEU A 177 -2.38 -8.88 -23.76
C LEU A 177 -1.99 -7.40 -23.63
N TRP A 178 -1.90 -6.68 -24.74
CA TRP A 178 -1.46 -5.28 -24.74
C TRP A 178 -2.45 -4.35 -24.04
N SER A 179 -3.76 -4.55 -24.23
CA SER A 179 -4.77 -3.78 -23.51
C SER A 179 -4.79 -4.15 -22.03
N ALA A 180 -4.58 -5.43 -21.68
CA ALA A 180 -4.46 -5.86 -20.29
C ALA A 180 -3.28 -5.17 -19.60
N ILE A 181 -2.11 -5.06 -20.25
CA ILE A 181 -0.94 -4.36 -19.72
C ILE A 181 -1.23 -2.87 -19.50
N ILE A 182 -1.83 -2.19 -20.48
CA ILE A 182 -2.13 -0.75 -20.38
C ILE A 182 -3.14 -0.48 -19.25
N LEU A 183 -4.22 -1.25 -19.20
CA LEU A 183 -5.24 -1.14 -18.15
C LEU A 183 -4.65 -1.45 -16.77
N PHE A 184 -3.73 -2.41 -16.70
CA PHE A 184 -3.04 -2.75 -15.46
C PHE A 184 -2.11 -1.63 -14.98
N ALA A 185 -1.37 -1.00 -15.89
CA ALA A 185 -0.55 0.16 -15.56
C ALA A 185 -1.39 1.32 -15.03
N ILE A 186 -2.55 1.59 -15.65
CA ILE A 186 -3.50 2.61 -15.19
C ILE A 186 -4.05 2.23 -13.80
N LEU A 187 -4.41 0.97 -13.59
CA LEU A 187 -4.85 0.47 -12.30
C LEU A 187 -3.79 0.69 -11.21
N TYR A 188 -2.51 0.43 -11.52
CA TYR A 188 -1.37 0.68 -10.62
C TYR A 188 -1.14 2.17 -10.32
N ILE A 189 -1.47 3.06 -11.25
CA ILE A 189 -1.43 4.52 -11.02
C ILE A 189 -2.51 4.94 -10.01
N PHE A 190 -3.76 4.51 -10.20
CA PHE A 190 -4.85 4.81 -9.28
C PHE A 190 -4.62 4.18 -7.90
N SER A 191 -4.08 2.98 -7.90
CA SER A 191 -3.59 2.24 -6.74
C SER A 191 -2.59 3.07 -5.91
N GLN A 192 -1.53 3.55 -6.55
CA GLN A 192 -0.51 4.35 -5.88
C GLN A 192 -1.05 5.70 -5.38
N SER A 193 -1.93 6.34 -6.16
CA SER A 193 -2.63 7.55 -5.74
C SER A 193 -3.44 7.35 -4.47
N CYS A 194 -4.14 6.21 -4.37
CA CYS A 194 -4.91 5.85 -3.19
C CYS A 194 -4.01 5.73 -1.95
N HIS A 195 -2.84 5.10 -2.06
CA HIS A 195 -1.87 4.97 -0.97
C HIS A 195 -1.40 6.33 -0.42
N ILE A 196 -0.95 7.21 -1.32
CA ILE A 196 -0.43 8.53 -0.94
C ILE A 196 -1.55 9.39 -0.33
N ALA A 197 -2.74 9.37 -0.94
CA ALA A 197 -3.90 10.11 -0.47
C ALA A 197 -4.38 9.58 0.89
N TYR A 198 -4.36 8.26 1.10
CA TYR A 198 -4.72 7.61 2.36
C TYR A 198 -3.80 8.05 3.49
N GLY A 199 -2.48 7.97 3.30
CA GLY A 199 -1.50 8.38 4.31
C GLY A 199 -1.62 9.87 4.67
N SER A 200 -1.79 10.72 3.67
CA SER A 200 -1.99 12.16 3.87
C SER A 200 -3.33 12.48 4.57
N PHE A 201 -4.43 11.86 4.12
CA PHE A 201 -5.75 12.08 4.70
C PHE A 201 -5.83 11.59 6.14
N LEU A 202 -5.27 10.42 6.44
CA LEU A 202 -5.21 9.87 7.80
C LEU A 202 -4.43 10.82 8.73
N ALA A 203 -3.32 11.38 8.24
CA ALA A 203 -2.60 12.40 8.98
C ALA A 203 -3.43 13.68 9.20
N ASP A 204 -4.27 14.08 8.25
CA ASP A 204 -5.08 15.30 8.36
C ASP A 204 -6.24 15.17 9.35
N ILE A 205 -6.93 14.02 9.36
CA ILE A 205 -8.08 13.79 10.26
C ILE A 205 -7.67 13.47 11.70
N THR A 206 -6.43 13.02 11.90
CA THR A 206 -5.99 12.54 13.20
C THR A 206 -5.24 13.61 14.00
N HIS A 207 -5.73 13.91 15.20
CA HIS A 207 -5.07 14.82 16.13
C HIS A 207 -3.67 14.33 16.51
N GLN A 208 -2.69 15.24 16.52
CA GLN A 208 -1.28 14.93 16.83
C GLN A 208 -1.11 14.06 18.09
N GLN A 209 -1.93 14.28 19.11
CA GLN A 209 -1.87 13.56 20.39
C GLN A 209 -2.37 12.11 20.31
N SER A 210 -3.35 11.79 19.46
CA SER A 210 -3.94 10.45 19.33
C SER A 210 -3.48 9.70 18.08
N ARG A 211 -2.61 10.30 17.25
CA ARG A 211 -2.08 9.70 16.01
C ARG A 211 -1.50 8.31 16.19
N GLY A 212 -0.62 8.12 17.16
CA GLY A 212 0.00 6.82 17.40
C GLY A 212 -1.04 5.74 17.76
N LEU A 213 -2.05 6.09 18.57
CA LEU A 213 -3.14 5.19 18.94
C LEU A 213 -4.04 4.84 17.76
N VAL A 214 -4.43 5.83 16.95
CA VAL A 214 -5.31 5.64 15.78
C VAL A 214 -4.61 4.81 14.71
N ILE A 215 -3.35 5.14 14.39
CA ILE A 215 -2.54 4.39 13.43
C ILE A 215 -2.29 2.97 13.93
N GLY A 216 -2.00 2.80 15.23
CA GLY A 216 -1.86 1.48 15.84
C GLY A 216 -3.15 0.65 15.78
N PHE A 217 -4.30 1.26 16.11
CA PHE A 217 -5.60 0.58 16.05
C PHE A 217 -5.96 0.17 14.62
N ILE A 218 -5.76 1.07 13.65
CA ILE A 218 -5.90 0.76 12.22
C ILE A 218 -4.97 -0.39 11.85
N GLY A 219 -3.71 -0.36 12.28
CA GLY A 219 -2.74 -1.43 12.03
C GLY A 219 -3.18 -2.79 12.58
N THR A 220 -3.80 -2.80 13.77
CA THR A 220 -4.38 -4.03 14.33
C THR A 220 -5.57 -4.52 13.51
N CYS A 221 -6.49 -3.62 13.13
CA CYS A 221 -7.61 -3.96 12.27
C CYS A 221 -7.15 -4.50 10.91
N THR A 222 -6.18 -3.84 10.27
CA THR A 222 -5.63 -4.29 8.98
C THR A 222 -4.87 -5.61 9.12
N GLY A 223 -4.16 -5.84 10.23
CA GLY A 223 -3.49 -7.12 10.51
C GLY A 223 -4.48 -8.28 10.70
N LEU A 224 -5.54 -8.08 11.48
CA LEU A 224 -6.59 -9.09 11.68
C LEU A 224 -7.28 -9.44 10.37
N ILE A 225 -7.66 -8.43 9.59
CA ILE A 225 -8.37 -8.67 8.33
C ILE A 225 -7.40 -9.21 7.28
N GLY A 226 -6.13 -8.79 7.26
CA GLY A 226 -5.09 -9.37 6.40
C GLY A 226 -4.83 -10.86 6.68
N SER A 227 -5.13 -11.33 7.89
CA SER A 227 -5.04 -12.74 8.27
C SER A 227 -6.28 -13.54 7.84
N ILE A 228 -7.48 -12.95 8.03
CA ILE A 228 -8.76 -13.62 7.72
C ILE A 228 -9.08 -13.56 6.22
N GLY A 229 -8.77 -12.45 5.56
CA GLY A 229 -9.16 -12.15 4.18
C GLY A 229 -8.68 -13.16 3.15
N PRO A 230 -7.37 -13.46 3.04
CA PRO A 230 -6.86 -14.47 2.11
C PRO A 230 -7.41 -15.86 2.40
N SER A 231 -7.59 -16.21 3.68
CA SER A 231 -8.18 -17.47 4.10
C SER A 231 -9.63 -17.62 3.61
N LEU A 232 -10.44 -16.56 3.79
CA LEU A 232 -11.83 -16.53 3.32
C LEU A 232 -11.92 -16.48 1.79
N GLY A 233 -11.05 -15.71 1.13
CA GLY A 233 -10.98 -15.62 -0.33
C GLY A 233 -10.56 -16.94 -0.98
N GLY A 234 -9.61 -17.66 -0.36
CA GLY A 234 -9.23 -19.01 -0.77
C GLY A 234 -10.39 -20.00 -0.62
N TYR A 235 -11.14 -19.93 0.48
CA TYR A 235 -12.34 -20.76 0.69
C TYR A 235 -13.43 -20.47 -0.34
N LEU A 236 -13.73 -19.20 -0.62
CA LEU A 236 -14.69 -18.80 -1.65
C LEU A 236 -14.24 -19.25 -3.05
N LYS A 237 -12.94 -19.16 -3.36
CA LYS A 237 -12.38 -19.73 -4.59
C LYS A 237 -12.62 -21.23 -4.66
N PHE A 238 -12.41 -21.96 -3.57
CA PHE A 238 -12.60 -23.41 -3.56
C PHE A 238 -14.06 -23.82 -3.82
N GLN A 239 -15.05 -23.03 -3.35
CA GLN A 239 -16.47 -23.33 -3.57
C GLN A 239 -17.06 -22.78 -4.89
N PHE A 240 -16.68 -21.57 -5.31
CA PHE A 240 -17.28 -20.86 -6.44
C PHE A 240 -16.32 -20.61 -7.61
N GLY A 241 -15.05 -21.00 -7.47
CA GLY A 241 -14.07 -20.88 -8.53
C GLY A 241 -14.37 -21.81 -9.71
N PRO A 242 -13.87 -21.50 -10.91
CA PRO A 242 -13.97 -22.41 -12.03
C PRO A 242 -13.36 -23.76 -11.64
N MET A 243 -14.12 -24.84 -11.79
CA MET A 243 -13.59 -26.19 -11.68
C MET A 243 -12.65 -26.42 -12.88
N SER A 244 -11.36 -26.17 -12.67
CA SER A 244 -10.27 -26.63 -13.53
C SER A 244 -9.68 -27.92 -12.96
#